data_AF-A0A135VUM9-F1
#
_entry.id   AF-A0A135VUM9-F1
#
_cell.length_a   1.000
_cell.length_b   1.000
_cell.length_c   1.000
_cell.angle_alpha   90.00
_cell.angle_beta   90.00
_cell.angle_gamma   90.00
#
_symmetry.space_group_name_H-M   'P 1'
#
loop_
_entity.id
_entity.type
_entity.pdbx_description
1 polymer ?
#
loop_
_entity_poly.entity_id
_entity_poly.type
_entity_poly.pdbx_seq_one_letter_code
_entity_poly.pdbx_strand_id
1 'polypeptide(L)'
;MDDIESTAEVPISDEPFEKVVGQKHAVAVVRSAVEQRRHVLLCGPPGTGKSLIAKEAYTLLPEPQEQILISHNPSQPNRPKVIVRKRGQRKEEEPEDIPDTVYVRPDDLPFDIGVRMGYRCSRCGSYSLPSQYVCMECDSPKRCEWTAEGAEEYASFSGLFRTLDVMKEPALRSITRREEIEGTPHTITYDRIGEDTIKVVCHRSDGMEPIVSRNQEYPDLILISQNSSRFIRVSGASPVELLGDVKHDPYGNTEPLGTAPYSKVVPGAIHEAHEGILYIDEISALGTHQKHLLTAMQDGFYPIVGHNPSSSGAAVRVDDVPCDFILFAACNLEDLLKILPPLRSRIRGYGYEVMLNSWMEKTTENANALVRFMTQTVVEDGKIPHLATESAQKVLQTAQRMAQRFDGERNAFTLRLRELGGLIRIAGDLAVQERAELVLPEHVERAETLSRGIEMDGSHLPSATREQLSSKNYGDYFF
;
A
#
# COMPACT_ATOMS: atom_id res chain seq x y z
N MET A 1 -18.50 5.59 43.91
CA MET A 1 -17.59 6.76 43.94
C MET A 1 -17.32 7.20 45.37
N ASP A 2 -17.67 6.38 46.37
CA ASP A 2 -17.71 6.84 47.77
C ASP A 2 -16.32 6.75 48.45
N ASP A 3 -15.33 6.15 47.79
CA ASP A 3 -13.99 5.88 48.33
C ASP A 3 -12.84 6.47 47.49
N ILE A 4 -13.11 7.38 46.53
CA ILE A 4 -12.05 8.02 45.72
C ILE A 4 -12.11 9.55 45.87
N GLU A 5 -10.96 10.21 45.95
CA GLU A 5 -10.89 11.68 46.02
C GLU A 5 -10.81 12.30 44.62
N SER A 6 -10.18 11.59 43.67
CA SER A 6 -10.00 12.07 42.31
C SER A 6 -10.06 10.95 41.26
N THR A 7 -10.20 11.33 40.00
CA THR A 7 -10.09 10.38 38.89
C THR A 7 -8.69 9.80 38.71
N ALA A 8 -7.66 10.33 39.37
CA ALA A 8 -6.31 9.78 39.32
C ALA A 8 -6.21 8.37 39.92
N GLU A 9 -7.12 8.03 40.84
CA GLU A 9 -7.18 6.73 41.51
C GLU A 9 -7.93 5.67 40.70
N VAL A 10 -8.52 6.05 39.56
CA VAL A 10 -9.31 5.16 38.72
C VAL A 10 -8.38 4.37 37.80
N PRO A 11 -8.36 3.03 37.88
CA PRO A 11 -7.51 2.22 37.02
C PRO A 11 -7.93 2.34 35.55
N ILE A 12 -6.96 2.57 34.67
CA ILE A 12 -7.12 2.46 33.22
C ILE A 12 -6.55 1.10 32.81
N SER A 13 -7.25 0.44 31.91
CA SER A 13 -6.78 -0.79 31.28
C SER A 13 -6.26 -0.52 29.88
N ASP A 14 -5.22 -1.26 29.52
CA ASP A 14 -4.63 -1.27 28.18
C ASP A 14 -5.24 -2.36 27.29
N GLU A 15 -6.21 -3.15 27.80
CA GLU A 15 -6.84 -4.20 27.02
C GLU A 15 -7.69 -3.65 25.86
N PRO A 16 -7.63 -4.29 24.67
CA PRO A 16 -8.42 -3.90 23.52
C PRO A 16 -9.92 -3.82 23.82
N PHE A 17 -10.55 -2.75 23.34
CA PHE A 17 -11.98 -2.45 23.50
C PHE A 17 -12.45 -2.10 24.91
N GLU A 18 -11.64 -2.20 25.97
CA GLU A 18 -12.07 -1.73 27.30
C GLU A 18 -12.25 -0.20 27.37
N LYS A 19 -11.64 0.51 26.41
CA LYS A 19 -11.84 1.94 26.16
C LYS A 19 -13.20 2.27 25.54
N VAL A 20 -13.89 1.29 24.96
CA VAL A 20 -15.18 1.50 24.29
C VAL A 20 -16.32 1.41 25.30
N VAL A 21 -16.89 2.56 25.65
CA VAL A 21 -17.98 2.64 26.63
C VAL A 21 -19.34 2.43 25.99
N GLY A 22 -20.17 1.57 26.59
CA GLY A 22 -21.60 1.43 26.27
C GLY A 22 -21.95 0.70 24.97
N GLN A 23 -20.96 0.15 24.26
CA GLN A 23 -21.16 -0.50 22.95
C GLN A 23 -20.92 -2.03 22.99
N LYS A 24 -21.37 -2.71 24.06
CA LYS A 24 -21.09 -4.16 24.29
C LYS A 24 -21.44 -5.04 23.09
N HIS A 25 -22.63 -4.85 22.50
CA HIS A 25 -23.06 -5.61 21.32
C HIS A 25 -22.19 -5.32 20.09
N ALA A 26 -21.91 -4.05 19.80
CA ALA A 26 -21.09 -3.67 18.66
C ALA A 26 -19.66 -4.23 18.77
N VAL A 27 -19.07 -4.20 19.97
CA VAL A 27 -17.75 -4.78 20.24
C VAL A 27 -17.75 -6.29 19.96
N ALA A 28 -18.75 -7.03 20.44
CA ALA A 28 -18.86 -8.48 20.20
C ALA A 28 -18.94 -8.81 18.71
N VAL A 29 -19.76 -8.08 17.95
CA VAL A 29 -19.90 -8.25 16.50
C VAL A 29 -18.59 -7.90 15.77
N VAL A 30 -17.94 -6.82 16.15
CA VAL A 30 -16.67 -6.38 15.54
C VAL A 30 -15.54 -7.38 15.79
N ARG A 31 -15.45 -7.98 16.98
CA ARG A 31 -14.49 -9.05 17.26
C ARG A 31 -14.69 -10.23 16.29
N SER A 32 -15.92 -10.72 16.19
CA SER A 32 -16.28 -11.79 15.25
C SER A 32 -15.97 -11.41 13.80
N ALA A 33 -16.21 -10.15 13.42
CA ALA A 33 -15.94 -9.66 12.07
C ALA A 33 -14.44 -9.69 11.75
N VAL A 34 -13.59 -9.24 12.67
CA VAL A 34 -12.13 -9.19 12.47
C VAL A 34 -11.54 -10.59 12.40
N GLU A 35 -11.94 -11.50 13.31
CA GLU A 35 -11.51 -12.90 13.31
C GLU A 35 -11.84 -13.61 11.99
N GLN A 36 -13.00 -13.31 11.41
CA GLN A 36 -13.47 -13.90 10.15
C GLN A 36 -13.08 -13.08 8.91
N ARG A 37 -12.28 -12.01 9.07
CA ARG A 37 -11.91 -11.05 8.03
C ARG A 37 -13.10 -10.54 7.20
N ARG A 38 -14.15 -10.08 7.88
CA ARG A 38 -15.39 -9.56 7.28
C ARG A 38 -15.47 -8.04 7.39
N HIS A 39 -16.01 -7.40 6.34
CA HIS A 39 -16.23 -5.95 6.32
C HIS A 39 -17.30 -5.53 7.34
N VAL A 40 -17.18 -4.31 7.86
CA VAL A 40 -18.07 -3.74 8.89
C VAL A 40 -18.55 -2.35 8.45
N LEU A 41 -19.86 -2.11 8.57
CA LEU A 41 -20.49 -0.79 8.45
C LEU A 41 -21.01 -0.35 9.83
N LEU A 42 -20.41 0.71 10.38
CA LEU A 42 -20.75 1.31 11.68
C LEU A 42 -21.72 2.49 11.51
N CYS A 43 -23.00 2.25 11.77
CA CYS A 43 -24.08 3.21 11.69
C CYS A 43 -24.36 3.88 13.04
N GLY A 44 -24.77 5.15 13.07
CA GLY A 44 -25.13 5.85 14.30
C GLY A 44 -24.67 7.32 14.33
N PRO A 45 -25.07 8.10 15.35
CA PRO A 45 -24.77 9.53 15.44
C PRO A 45 -23.27 9.85 15.54
N PRO A 46 -22.87 11.10 15.24
CA PRO A 46 -21.50 11.56 15.44
C PRO A 46 -21.09 11.47 16.91
N GLY A 47 -19.82 11.12 17.15
CA GLY A 47 -19.25 11.08 18.50
C GLY A 47 -19.58 9.82 19.32
N THR A 48 -20.12 8.78 18.70
CA THR A 48 -20.46 7.48 19.35
C THR A 48 -19.33 6.46 19.40
N GLY A 49 -18.13 6.81 18.93
CA GLY A 49 -16.94 5.95 19.01
C GLY A 49 -16.67 5.06 17.80
N LYS A 50 -17.21 5.37 16.62
CA LYS A 50 -16.97 4.62 15.36
C LYS A 50 -15.48 4.41 15.05
N SER A 51 -14.72 5.50 15.06
CA SER A 51 -13.28 5.47 14.78
C SER A 51 -12.49 4.76 15.87
N LEU A 52 -12.91 4.91 17.14
CA LEU A 52 -12.30 4.20 18.26
C LEU A 52 -12.48 2.68 18.11
N ILE A 53 -13.70 2.22 17.83
CA ILE A 53 -13.98 0.80 17.62
C ILE A 53 -13.12 0.21 16.50
N ALA A 54 -12.98 0.92 15.37
CA ALA A 54 -12.13 0.46 14.27
C ALA A 54 -10.64 0.42 14.64
N LYS A 55 -10.16 1.41 15.41
CA LYS A 55 -8.77 1.45 15.88
C LYS A 55 -8.48 0.30 16.86
N GLU A 56 -9.39 0.02 17.79
CA GLU A 56 -9.28 -1.11 18.71
C GLU A 56 -9.34 -2.44 17.95
N ALA A 57 -10.17 -2.54 16.92
CA ALA A 57 -10.25 -3.72 16.06
C ALA A 57 -8.93 -4.04 15.34
N TYR A 58 -8.15 -3.02 14.98
CA TYR A 58 -6.84 -3.22 14.36
C TYR A 58 -5.86 -3.97 15.27
N THR A 59 -5.97 -3.79 16.59
CA THR A 59 -5.07 -4.46 17.56
C THR A 59 -5.26 -5.98 17.62
N LEU A 60 -6.39 -6.49 17.11
CA LEU A 60 -6.66 -7.92 17.02
C LEU A 60 -6.05 -8.58 15.78
N LEU A 61 -5.65 -7.80 14.78
CA LEU A 61 -5.12 -8.36 13.55
C LEU A 61 -3.66 -8.82 13.72
N PRO A 62 -3.27 -9.93 13.07
CA PRO A 62 -1.88 -10.33 13.01
C PRO A 62 -1.05 -9.30 12.23
N GLU A 63 0.26 -9.31 12.44
CA GLU A 63 1.17 -8.49 11.65
C GLU A 63 1.12 -8.87 10.16
N PRO A 64 1.24 -7.89 9.24
CA PRO A 64 1.26 -8.14 7.80
C PRO A 64 2.44 -9.03 7.41
N GLN A 65 2.18 -9.98 6.54
CA GLN A 65 3.15 -10.94 6.02
C GLN A 65 3.68 -10.52 4.65
N GLU A 66 2.95 -9.69 3.90
CA GLU A 66 3.26 -9.38 2.51
C GLU A 66 3.91 -8.00 2.31
N GLN A 67 5.02 -7.99 1.57
CA GLN A 67 5.65 -6.81 1.00
C GLN A 67 5.24 -6.67 -0.45
N ILE A 68 4.84 -5.47 -0.88
CA ILE A 68 4.50 -5.21 -2.28
C ILE A 68 5.64 -4.41 -2.89
N LEU A 69 6.22 -4.96 -3.96
CA LEU A 69 7.26 -4.33 -4.75
C LEU A 69 6.79 -4.12 -6.18
N ILE A 70 7.37 -3.13 -6.84
CA ILE A 70 7.17 -2.86 -8.26
C ILE A 70 8.51 -2.96 -8.96
N SER A 71 8.58 -3.82 -9.97
CA SER A 71 9.75 -4.05 -10.79
C SER A 71 9.57 -3.50 -12.20
N HIS A 72 10.68 -3.15 -12.84
CA HIS A 72 10.69 -2.70 -14.22
C HIS A 72 10.25 -3.82 -15.16
N ASN A 73 9.48 -3.49 -16.19
CA ASN A 73 9.06 -4.44 -17.22
C ASN A 73 9.72 -4.09 -18.56
N PRO A 74 10.77 -4.83 -18.98
CA PRO A 74 11.51 -4.53 -20.21
C PRO A 74 10.64 -4.57 -21.47
N SER A 75 9.67 -5.48 -21.53
CA SER A 75 8.78 -5.62 -22.69
C SER A 75 7.74 -4.49 -22.77
N GLN A 76 7.31 -3.95 -21.63
CA GLN A 76 6.31 -2.90 -21.54
C GLN A 76 6.66 -1.90 -20.41
N PRO A 77 7.49 -0.88 -20.67
CA PRO A 77 7.96 0.04 -19.63
C PRO A 77 6.84 0.78 -18.88
N ASN A 78 5.73 1.07 -19.55
CA ASN A 78 4.55 1.72 -18.98
C ASN A 78 3.63 0.76 -18.18
N ARG A 79 3.96 -0.54 -18.14
CA ARG A 79 3.26 -1.56 -17.34
C ARG A 79 4.23 -2.27 -16.40
N PRO A 80 4.67 -1.61 -15.31
CA PRO A 80 5.51 -2.22 -14.30
C PRO A 80 4.90 -3.50 -13.72
N LYS A 81 5.75 -4.46 -13.32
CA LYS A 81 5.31 -5.74 -12.73
C LYS A 81 5.23 -5.63 -11.21
N VAL A 82 4.17 -6.18 -10.62
CA VAL A 82 4.02 -6.31 -9.16
C VAL A 82 4.70 -7.59 -8.69
N ILE A 83 5.50 -7.50 -7.64
CA ILE A 83 6.12 -8.64 -6.96
C ILE A 83 5.70 -8.60 -5.50
N VAL A 84 5.09 -9.70 -5.04
CA VAL A 84 4.71 -9.86 -3.63
C VAL A 84 5.74 -10.74 -2.93
N ARG A 85 6.37 -10.24 -1.87
CA ARG A 85 7.32 -11.01 -1.05
C ARG A 85 6.75 -11.28 0.33
N LYS A 86 6.65 -12.56 0.70
CA LYS A 86 6.21 -12.96 2.03
C LYS A 86 7.34 -12.84 3.04
N ARG A 87 6.99 -12.53 4.29
CA ARG A 87 7.91 -12.47 5.42
C ARG A 87 8.59 -13.84 5.57
N GLY A 88 9.91 -13.84 5.60
CA GLY A 88 10.73 -15.06 5.70
C GLY A 88 11.09 -15.74 4.37
N GLN A 89 10.49 -15.36 3.24
CA GLN A 89 10.97 -15.79 1.92
C GLN A 89 12.21 -14.96 1.57
N ARG A 90 13.38 -15.60 1.54
CA ARG A 90 14.56 -15.04 0.89
C ARG A 90 14.29 -15.05 -0.62
N LYS A 91 14.90 -14.12 -1.38
CA LYS A 91 14.85 -14.10 -2.84
C LYS A 91 15.13 -15.53 -3.32
N GLU A 92 14.09 -16.25 -3.76
CA GLU A 92 14.28 -17.39 -4.63
C GLU A 92 14.80 -16.71 -5.91
N GLU A 93 16.12 -16.72 -6.06
CA GLU A 93 16.71 -16.58 -7.37
C GLU A 93 16.01 -17.66 -8.19
N GLU A 94 15.10 -17.24 -9.09
CA GLU A 94 14.68 -18.11 -10.18
C GLU A 94 15.96 -18.78 -10.69
N PRO A 95 15.98 -20.10 -10.93
CA PRO A 95 17.10 -20.65 -11.67
C PRO A 95 17.10 -19.87 -12.97
N GLU A 96 18.03 -18.91 -13.11
CA GLU A 96 18.48 -18.45 -14.40
C GLU A 96 18.66 -19.75 -15.17
N ASP A 97 17.98 -19.91 -16.32
CA ASP A 97 18.31 -20.97 -17.25
C ASP A 97 19.81 -20.87 -17.41
N ILE A 98 20.58 -21.72 -16.71
CA ILE A 98 22.03 -21.66 -16.70
C ILE A 98 22.31 -21.99 -18.15
N PRO A 99 22.68 -21.01 -19.00
CA PRO A 99 22.94 -21.38 -20.38
C PRO A 99 24.14 -22.30 -20.29
N ASP A 100 24.10 -23.45 -20.97
CA ASP A 100 25.17 -24.45 -20.91
C ASP A 100 26.50 -23.75 -21.25
N THR A 101 27.20 -23.34 -20.19
CA THR A 101 28.34 -22.45 -20.28
C THR A 101 29.54 -23.35 -20.16
N VAL A 102 30.15 -23.63 -21.30
CA VAL A 102 31.33 -24.50 -21.38
C VAL A 102 32.54 -23.63 -21.63
N TYR A 103 33.61 -23.87 -20.88
CA TYR A 103 34.90 -23.23 -21.12
C TYR A 103 35.73 -24.14 -22.03
N VAL A 104 36.17 -23.58 -23.15
CA VAL A 104 36.84 -24.30 -24.22
C VAL A 104 38.21 -23.67 -24.46
N ARG A 105 39.22 -24.49 -24.78
CA ARG A 105 40.55 -24.00 -25.15
C ARG A 105 40.57 -23.57 -26.62
N PRO A 106 41.44 -22.63 -27.02
CA PRO A 106 41.54 -22.20 -28.42
C PRO A 106 41.76 -23.34 -29.43
N ASP A 107 42.41 -24.43 -29.03
CA ASP A 107 42.66 -25.59 -29.89
C ASP A 107 41.37 -26.35 -30.25
N ASP A 108 40.39 -26.33 -29.35
CA ASP A 108 39.11 -27.02 -29.50
C ASP A 108 38.07 -26.19 -30.28
N LEU A 109 38.42 -24.96 -30.68
CA LEU A 109 37.55 -24.14 -31.50
C LEU A 109 37.43 -24.69 -32.94
N PRO A 110 36.23 -24.61 -33.54
CA PRO A 110 36.06 -24.80 -34.98
C PRO A 110 37.02 -23.90 -35.77
N PHE A 111 37.49 -24.39 -36.92
CA PHE A 111 38.54 -23.74 -37.69
C PHE A 111 38.20 -22.29 -38.06
N ASP A 112 36.97 -22.04 -38.50
CA ASP A 112 36.45 -20.72 -38.88
C ASP A 112 36.37 -19.76 -37.69
N ILE A 113 35.90 -20.23 -36.53
CA ILE A 113 35.86 -19.47 -35.28
C ILE A 113 37.28 -19.14 -34.81
N GLY A 114 38.18 -20.13 -34.85
CA GLY A 114 39.59 -19.95 -34.49
C GLY A 114 40.31 -18.93 -35.37
N VAL A 115 40.03 -18.91 -36.68
CA VAL A 115 40.60 -17.91 -37.61
C VAL A 115 40.04 -16.52 -37.35
N ARG A 116 38.72 -16.37 -37.18
CA ARG A 116 38.08 -15.06 -36.93
C ARG A 116 38.48 -14.48 -35.58
N MET A 117 38.62 -15.33 -34.56
CA MET A 117 39.18 -14.95 -33.26
C MET A 117 40.71 -14.80 -33.33
N GLY A 118 41.40 -15.11 -34.43
CA GLY A 118 42.86 -14.91 -34.54
C GLY A 118 43.71 -15.91 -33.76
N TYR A 119 43.10 -17.00 -33.28
CA TYR A 119 43.77 -18.16 -32.68
C TYR A 119 44.36 -19.12 -33.71
N ARG A 120 43.90 -19.08 -34.96
CA ARG A 120 44.37 -19.91 -36.06
C ARG A 120 44.77 -19.08 -37.27
N CYS A 121 45.83 -19.48 -37.96
CA CYS A 121 46.22 -18.86 -39.22
C CYS A 121 45.27 -19.28 -40.36
N SER A 122 44.73 -18.32 -41.12
CA SER A 122 43.87 -18.59 -42.28
C SER A 122 44.60 -19.34 -43.42
N ARG A 123 45.94 -19.26 -43.48
CA ARG A 123 46.75 -19.87 -44.55
C ARG A 123 47.25 -21.28 -44.23
N CYS A 124 47.86 -21.49 -43.06
CA CYS A 124 48.43 -22.79 -42.67
C CYS A 124 47.68 -23.51 -41.55
N GLY A 125 46.70 -22.86 -40.91
CA GLY A 125 45.91 -23.44 -39.82
C GLY A 125 46.61 -23.56 -38.47
N SER A 126 47.86 -23.08 -38.36
CA SER A 126 48.64 -23.16 -37.12
C SER A 126 48.04 -22.35 -35.98
N TYR A 127 48.29 -22.80 -34.74
CA TYR A 127 47.97 -22.03 -33.55
C TYR A 127 48.77 -20.73 -33.54
N SER A 128 48.11 -19.65 -33.12
CA SER A 128 48.70 -18.33 -33.15
C SER A 128 47.96 -17.39 -32.20
N LEU A 129 48.61 -16.40 -31.59
CA LEU A 129 47.94 -15.56 -30.58
C LEU A 129 47.16 -14.38 -31.19
N PRO A 130 45.99 -13.98 -30.67
CA PRO A 130 45.21 -12.86 -31.22
C PRO A 130 45.95 -11.51 -31.26
N SER A 131 46.98 -11.35 -30.43
CA SER A 131 47.88 -10.19 -30.41
C SER A 131 48.94 -10.19 -31.52
N GLN A 132 49.19 -11.33 -32.16
CA GLN A 132 50.18 -11.48 -33.23
C GLN A 132 49.57 -11.13 -34.59
N TYR A 133 50.28 -10.30 -35.37
CA TYR A 133 49.84 -9.85 -36.69
C TYR A 133 50.35 -10.71 -37.86
N VAL A 134 51.32 -11.58 -37.60
CA VAL A 134 51.92 -12.48 -38.58
C VAL A 134 51.93 -13.89 -38.00
N CYS A 135 51.68 -14.89 -38.83
CA CYS A 135 51.82 -16.29 -38.45
C CYS A 135 53.30 -16.66 -38.32
N MET A 136 53.72 -17.14 -37.15
CA MET A 136 55.12 -17.54 -36.90
C MET A 136 55.59 -18.75 -37.71
N GLU A 137 54.67 -19.49 -38.35
CA GLU A 137 54.98 -20.75 -39.03
C GLU A 137 54.99 -20.65 -40.56
N CYS A 138 54.18 -19.76 -41.15
CA CYS A 138 54.13 -19.54 -42.60
C CYS A 138 54.35 -18.09 -43.04
N ASP A 139 54.69 -17.22 -42.09
CA ASP A 139 55.01 -15.80 -42.25
C ASP A 139 53.94 -14.97 -42.98
N SER A 140 52.72 -15.50 -43.10
CA SER A 140 51.61 -14.77 -43.71
C SER A 140 50.98 -13.81 -42.69
N PRO A 141 50.57 -12.60 -43.12
CA PRO A 141 49.80 -11.71 -42.26
C PRO A 141 48.50 -12.40 -41.82
N LYS A 142 48.15 -12.29 -40.54
CA LYS A 142 46.88 -12.82 -40.05
C LYS A 142 45.73 -11.97 -40.57
N ARG A 143 44.84 -12.60 -41.34
CA ARG A 143 43.62 -11.97 -41.86
C ARG A 143 42.43 -12.62 -41.17
N CYS A 144 41.78 -11.87 -40.30
CA CYS A 144 40.57 -12.32 -39.63
C CYS A 144 39.43 -12.05 -40.60
N GLU A 145 39.03 -13.02 -41.41
CA GLU A 145 38.12 -12.74 -42.53
C GLU A 145 36.66 -12.56 -42.05
N TRP A 146 36.17 -11.33 -42.15
CA TRP A 146 34.80 -10.93 -41.78
C TRP A 146 33.91 -10.78 -43.01
N THR A 147 33.66 -11.85 -43.76
CA THR A 147 32.58 -11.79 -44.76
C THR A 147 31.25 -11.93 -44.03
N ALA A 148 30.61 -10.80 -43.76
CA ALA A 148 29.19 -10.77 -43.39
C ALA A 148 28.38 -11.24 -44.60
N GLU A 149 27.52 -12.24 -44.41
CA GLU A 149 26.44 -12.54 -45.35
C GLU A 149 25.57 -11.27 -45.46
N GLY A 150 25.61 -10.59 -46.61
CA GLY A 150 24.76 -9.42 -46.90
C GLY A 150 25.44 -8.09 -47.23
N ALA A 151 26.77 -8.02 -47.42
CA ALA A 151 27.45 -6.77 -47.81
C ALA A 151 28.01 -6.80 -49.24
N GLU A 152 27.14 -6.87 -50.25
CA GLU A 152 27.56 -6.86 -51.67
C GLU A 152 27.90 -5.45 -52.21
N GLU A 153 27.62 -4.36 -51.48
CA GLU A 153 27.84 -2.99 -52.01
C GLU A 153 29.18 -2.33 -51.61
N TYR A 154 29.99 -2.94 -50.72
CA TYR A 154 31.30 -2.39 -50.32
C TYR A 154 32.50 -3.29 -50.63
N ALA A 155 32.27 -4.43 -51.30
CA ALA A 155 33.31 -5.43 -51.61
C ALA A 155 34.41 -4.92 -52.56
N SER A 156 34.14 -3.89 -53.34
CA SER A 156 35.07 -3.40 -54.38
C SER A 156 36.29 -2.63 -53.84
N PHE A 157 36.23 -2.10 -52.61
CA PHE A 157 37.32 -1.27 -52.06
C PHE A 157 38.15 -1.98 -50.98
N SER A 158 37.59 -2.97 -50.28
CA SER A 158 38.32 -3.77 -49.28
C SER A 158 39.41 -4.65 -49.92
N GLY A 159 39.18 -5.17 -51.13
CA GLY A 159 40.16 -5.98 -51.87
C GLY A 159 41.43 -5.23 -52.27
N LEU A 160 41.32 -3.94 -52.62
CA LEU A 160 42.46 -3.10 -52.98
C LEU A 160 43.34 -2.79 -51.75
N PHE A 161 42.73 -2.46 -50.61
CA PHE A 161 43.48 -2.23 -49.37
C PHE A 161 44.05 -3.51 -48.74
N ARG A 162 43.41 -4.67 -48.97
CA ARG A 162 43.96 -5.99 -48.65
C ARG A 162 45.24 -6.29 -49.41
N THR A 163 45.46 -5.71 -50.59
CA THR A 163 46.69 -5.92 -51.37
C THR A 163 47.84 -5.03 -50.92
N LEU A 164 47.52 -3.90 -50.26
CA LEU A 164 48.50 -2.89 -49.83
C LEU A 164 48.89 -2.99 -48.34
N ASP A 165 48.36 -3.97 -47.59
CA ASP A 165 48.57 -4.14 -46.13
C ASP A 165 48.31 -2.85 -45.30
N VAL A 166 47.42 -1.97 -45.79
CA VAL A 166 47.14 -0.66 -45.17
C VAL A 166 46.17 -0.76 -43.99
N MET A 167 45.34 -1.80 -43.93
CA MET A 167 44.28 -1.96 -42.92
C MET A 167 44.52 -3.21 -42.06
N LYS A 168 44.54 -3.00 -40.74
CA LYS A 168 44.64 -4.07 -39.75
C LYS A 168 43.23 -4.55 -39.40
N GLU A 169 42.89 -5.79 -39.72
CA GLU A 169 41.63 -6.42 -39.28
C GLU A 169 41.88 -7.04 -37.88
N PRO A 170 41.35 -6.45 -36.79
CA PRO A 170 41.58 -6.99 -35.46
C PRO A 170 40.84 -8.31 -35.28
N ALA A 171 41.44 -9.21 -34.48
CA ALA A 171 40.81 -10.45 -34.06
C ALA A 171 39.49 -10.20 -33.31
N LEU A 172 38.48 -11.02 -33.60
CA LEU A 172 37.20 -10.99 -32.90
C LEU A 172 37.35 -11.33 -31.43
N ARG A 173 36.65 -10.55 -30.59
CA ARG A 173 36.50 -10.89 -29.17
C ARG A 173 35.31 -11.82 -28.93
N SER A 174 34.20 -11.62 -29.65
CA SER A 174 32.99 -12.43 -29.50
C SER A 174 32.38 -12.79 -30.86
N ILE A 175 32.01 -14.05 -31.06
CA ILE A 175 31.37 -14.55 -32.28
C ILE A 175 30.09 -15.29 -31.90
N THR A 176 28.98 -14.92 -32.53
CA THR A 176 27.71 -15.64 -32.38
C THR A 176 27.40 -16.41 -33.66
N ARG A 177 27.11 -17.70 -33.53
CA ARG A 177 26.70 -18.60 -34.62
C ARG A 177 25.36 -19.22 -34.29
N ARG A 178 24.53 -19.41 -35.31
CA ARG A 178 23.30 -20.20 -35.22
C ARG A 178 23.55 -21.58 -35.79
N GLU A 179 23.25 -22.62 -35.03
CA GLU A 179 23.37 -24.03 -35.44
C GLU A 179 22.08 -24.78 -35.09
N GLU A 180 21.64 -25.68 -35.97
CA GLU A 180 20.56 -26.61 -35.65
C GLU A 180 21.16 -27.87 -35.04
N ILE A 181 20.90 -28.07 -33.74
CA ILE A 181 21.28 -29.28 -33.01
C ILE A 181 19.99 -30.09 -32.79
N GLU A 182 19.96 -31.33 -33.29
CA GLU A 182 18.82 -32.25 -33.16
C GLU A 182 17.46 -31.68 -33.65
N GLY A 183 17.48 -30.81 -34.66
CA GLY A 183 16.27 -30.19 -35.22
C GLY A 183 15.73 -28.98 -34.46
N THR A 184 16.51 -28.43 -33.51
CA THR A 184 16.17 -27.20 -32.80
C THR A 184 17.25 -26.12 -33.01
N PRO A 185 16.87 -24.86 -33.32
CA PRO A 185 17.82 -23.78 -33.55
C PRO A 185 18.47 -23.33 -32.24
N HIS A 186 19.78 -23.48 -32.14
CA HIS A 186 20.59 -23.00 -31.02
C HIS A 186 21.46 -21.82 -31.47
N THR A 187 21.55 -20.81 -30.62
CA THR A 187 22.44 -19.67 -30.80
C THR A 187 23.64 -19.86 -29.87
N ILE A 188 24.80 -20.16 -30.45
CA ILE A 188 26.05 -20.40 -29.74
C ILE A 188 26.90 -19.14 -29.79
N THR A 189 27.25 -18.58 -28.64
CA THR A 189 28.12 -17.40 -28.54
C THR A 189 29.47 -17.80 -27.94
N TYR A 190 30.56 -17.50 -28.67
CA TYR A 190 31.95 -17.71 -28.27
C TYR A 190 32.53 -16.37 -27.83
N ASP A 191 32.87 -16.20 -26.56
CA ASP A 191 33.46 -14.96 -26.02
C ASP A 191 34.85 -15.22 -25.43
N ARG A 192 35.84 -14.42 -25.83
CA ARG A 192 37.19 -14.47 -25.27
C ARG A 192 37.23 -13.75 -23.92
N ILE A 193 37.52 -14.51 -22.87
CA ILE A 193 37.68 -13.99 -21.50
C ILE A 193 39.16 -13.80 -21.13
N GLY A 194 40.06 -14.63 -21.68
CA GLY A 194 41.51 -14.55 -21.43
C GLY A 194 42.34 -14.90 -22.67
N GLU A 195 43.66 -15.12 -22.48
CA GLU A 195 44.55 -15.50 -23.60
C GLU A 195 44.25 -16.91 -24.11
N ASP A 196 43.98 -17.87 -23.23
CA ASP A 196 43.77 -19.30 -23.59
C ASP A 196 42.40 -19.86 -23.16
N THR A 197 41.43 -18.99 -22.88
CA THR A 197 40.10 -19.41 -22.42
C THR A 197 38.99 -18.71 -23.20
N ILE A 198 38.15 -19.50 -23.86
CA ILE A 198 36.93 -19.04 -24.52
C ILE A 198 35.72 -19.57 -23.74
N LYS A 199 34.79 -18.67 -23.42
CA LYS A 199 33.48 -19.02 -22.86
C LYS A 199 32.52 -19.26 -24.01
N VAL A 200 31.95 -20.45 -24.07
CA VAL A 200 30.92 -20.82 -25.03
C VAL A 200 29.59 -20.87 -24.31
N VAL A 201 28.63 -20.09 -24.79
CA VAL A 201 27.29 -19.99 -24.22
C VAL A 201 26.30 -20.44 -25.28
N CYS A 202 25.63 -21.56 -25.02
CA CYS A 202 24.58 -22.06 -25.90
C CYS A 202 23.21 -21.62 -25.38
N HIS A 203 22.47 -20.86 -26.18
CA HIS A 203 21.08 -20.53 -25.91
C HIS A 203 20.18 -21.27 -26.88
N ARG A 204 19.18 -21.98 -26.34
CA ARG A 204 18.11 -22.55 -27.16
C ARG A 204 17.24 -21.41 -27.69
N SER A 205 17.11 -21.31 -29.01
CA SER A 205 16.43 -20.20 -29.67
C SER A 205 14.94 -20.55 -29.85
N ASP A 206 14.15 -20.48 -28.78
CA ASP A 206 12.69 -20.54 -28.91
C ASP A 206 12.17 -19.19 -29.43
N GLY A 207 12.38 -18.91 -30.73
CA GLY A 207 11.70 -17.84 -31.48
C GLY A 207 11.78 -16.40 -30.94
N MET A 208 12.53 -16.15 -29.87
CA MET A 208 12.61 -14.87 -29.19
C MET A 208 13.90 -14.18 -29.65
N GLU A 209 13.77 -12.94 -30.12
CA GLU A 209 14.92 -12.09 -30.42
C GLU A 209 15.86 -12.01 -29.19
N PRO A 210 17.19 -11.98 -29.40
CA PRO A 210 18.12 -11.94 -28.28
C PRO A 210 17.89 -10.64 -27.51
N ILE A 211 17.52 -10.79 -26.24
CA ILE A 211 17.55 -9.72 -25.26
C ILE A 211 19.00 -9.24 -25.22
N VAL A 212 19.27 -8.08 -25.79
CA VAL A 212 20.54 -7.37 -25.61
C VAL A 212 20.67 -7.15 -24.10
N SER A 213 21.56 -7.93 -23.47
CA SER A 213 21.93 -7.80 -22.06
C SER A 213 22.59 -6.44 -21.83
N ARG A 214 21.79 -5.38 -21.71
CA ARG A 214 22.16 -4.22 -20.92
C ARG A 214 21.88 -4.59 -19.47
N ASN A 215 22.91 -5.07 -18.78
CA ASN A 215 22.92 -5.25 -17.33
C ASN A 215 22.84 -3.87 -16.64
N GLN A 216 21.69 -3.20 -16.73
CA GLN A 216 21.28 -2.20 -15.76
C GLN A 216 20.36 -2.93 -14.78
N GLU A 217 20.89 -3.27 -13.61
CA GLU A 217 20.07 -3.71 -12.47
C GLU A 217 19.17 -2.54 -12.06
N TYR A 218 17.90 -2.57 -12.49
CA TYR A 218 16.89 -1.66 -11.98
C TYR A 218 16.46 -2.17 -10.59
N PRO A 219 16.72 -1.45 -9.50
CA PRO A 219 16.27 -1.89 -8.18
C PRO A 219 14.75 -1.88 -8.11
N ASP A 220 14.16 -2.92 -7.52
CA ASP A 220 12.72 -3.00 -7.25
C ASP A 220 12.30 -1.84 -6.32
N LEU A 221 11.22 -1.14 -6.68
CA LEU A 221 10.61 -0.13 -5.79
C LEU A 221 9.80 -0.86 -4.72
N ILE A 222 10.10 -0.62 -3.44
CA ILE A 222 9.22 -1.05 -2.35
C ILE A 222 8.02 -0.10 -2.34
N LEU A 223 6.86 -0.60 -2.77
CA LEU A 223 5.61 0.16 -2.72
C LEU A 223 5.07 0.17 -1.30
N ILE A 224 5.01 -1.01 -0.66
CA ILE A 224 4.49 -1.17 0.69
C ILE A 224 5.40 -2.08 1.50
N SER A 225 5.86 -1.57 2.63
CA SER A 225 6.79 -2.26 3.53
C SER A 225 6.07 -3.27 4.43
N GLN A 226 6.78 -4.31 4.86
CA GLN A 226 6.26 -5.25 5.87
C GLN A 226 6.16 -4.62 7.27
N ASN A 227 6.85 -3.51 7.52
CA ASN A 227 6.88 -2.84 8.83
C ASN A 227 5.91 -1.65 8.93
N SER A 228 5.16 -1.34 7.86
CA SER A 228 4.21 -0.24 7.89
C SER A 228 2.91 -0.64 8.61
N SER A 229 2.37 0.26 9.43
CA SER A 229 1.02 0.11 9.98
C SER A 229 0.00 -0.04 8.85
N ARG A 230 -0.94 -0.96 9.01
CA ARG A 230 -1.99 -1.26 8.04
C ARG A 230 -3.36 -0.77 8.51
N PHE A 231 -3.39 0.19 9.44
CA PHE A 231 -4.60 0.93 9.79
C PHE A 231 -4.62 2.25 9.01
N ILE A 232 -5.31 2.25 7.87
CA ILE A 232 -5.35 3.40 6.97
C ILE A 232 -6.71 4.07 7.09
N ARG A 233 -6.71 5.36 7.45
CA ARG A 233 -7.91 6.17 7.53
C ARG A 233 -8.00 7.10 6.34
N VAL A 234 -9.16 7.09 5.69
CA VAL A 234 -9.44 7.91 4.50
C VAL A 234 -10.57 8.88 4.79
N SER A 235 -10.35 10.15 4.47
CA SER A 235 -11.38 11.19 4.57
C SER A 235 -12.29 11.23 3.33
N GLY A 236 -11.86 10.63 2.22
CA GLY A 236 -12.64 10.51 0.99
C GLY A 236 -12.61 11.78 0.14
N ALA A 237 -11.67 12.69 0.40
CA ALA A 237 -11.59 13.99 -0.24
C ALA A 237 -11.02 13.94 -1.67
N SER A 238 -10.22 12.91 -1.98
CA SER A 238 -9.58 12.77 -3.28
C SER A 238 -9.56 11.32 -3.78
N PRO A 239 -9.81 11.06 -5.08
CA PRO A 239 -9.61 9.74 -5.66
C PRO A 239 -8.18 9.25 -5.54
N VAL A 240 -7.21 10.16 -5.59
CA VAL A 240 -5.78 9.83 -5.51
C VAL A 240 -5.42 9.27 -4.13
N GLU A 241 -6.03 9.81 -3.07
CA GLU A 241 -5.86 9.30 -1.70
C GLU A 241 -6.33 7.84 -1.60
N LEU A 242 -7.47 7.52 -2.22
CA LEU A 242 -8.07 6.18 -2.13
C LEU A 242 -7.38 5.17 -3.07
N LEU A 243 -7.20 5.53 -4.34
CA LEU A 243 -6.86 4.62 -5.44
C LEU A 243 -5.38 4.67 -5.85
N GLY A 244 -4.63 5.67 -5.38
CA GLY A 244 -3.24 5.88 -5.78
C GLY A 244 -3.12 6.68 -7.07
N ASP A 245 -1.89 6.96 -7.49
CA ASP A 245 -1.60 7.72 -8.71
C ASP A 245 -0.16 7.48 -9.18
N VAL A 246 0.19 8.03 -10.33
CA VAL A 246 1.55 8.02 -10.85
C VAL A 246 2.06 9.45 -10.98
N LYS A 247 3.18 9.74 -10.32
CA LYS A 247 3.78 11.08 -10.31
C LYS A 247 4.15 11.54 -11.71
N HIS A 248 3.92 12.83 -11.95
CA HIS A 248 4.37 13.50 -13.17
C HIS A 248 5.89 13.59 -13.22
N ASP A 249 6.45 13.45 -14.42
CA ASP A 249 7.86 13.69 -14.69
C ASP A 249 8.01 14.88 -15.63
N PRO A 250 8.56 16.02 -15.18
CA PRO A 250 8.77 17.19 -16.01
C PRO A 250 9.71 16.94 -17.20
N TYR A 251 10.56 15.91 -17.12
CA TYR A 251 11.49 15.53 -18.20
C TYR A 251 10.92 14.42 -19.11
N GLY A 252 9.71 13.90 -18.80
CA GLY A 252 9.04 12.88 -19.60
C GLY A 252 9.83 11.56 -19.73
N ASN A 253 9.57 10.81 -20.80
CA ASN A 253 10.26 9.54 -21.09
C ASN A 253 11.58 9.74 -21.86
N THR A 254 12.22 10.90 -21.77
CA THR A 254 13.47 11.16 -22.51
C THR A 254 14.66 10.54 -21.77
N GLU A 255 15.15 9.39 -22.24
CA GLU A 255 16.46 8.88 -21.81
C GLU A 255 17.54 9.85 -22.29
N PRO A 256 18.50 10.29 -21.44
CA PRO A 256 18.92 9.72 -20.15
C PRO A 256 18.44 10.48 -18.89
N LEU A 257 17.55 11.46 -19.01
CA LEU A 257 17.16 12.36 -17.90
C LEU A 257 15.84 11.96 -17.23
N GLY A 258 14.97 11.23 -17.92
CA GLY A 258 13.67 10.79 -17.44
C GLY A 258 13.78 9.73 -16.33
N THR A 259 12.90 9.83 -15.35
CA THR A 259 12.78 8.86 -14.26
C THR A 259 12.05 7.60 -14.78
N ALA A 260 12.41 6.40 -14.32
CA ALA A 260 11.75 5.17 -14.78
C ALA A 260 10.28 5.11 -14.34
N PRO A 261 9.33 4.65 -15.18
CA PRO A 261 7.89 4.63 -14.86
C PRO A 261 7.55 3.93 -13.53
N TYR A 262 8.20 2.81 -13.24
CA TYR A 262 7.94 2.02 -12.03
C TYR A 262 8.24 2.80 -10.73
N SER A 263 9.26 3.66 -10.74
CA SER A 263 9.67 4.45 -9.57
C SER A 263 8.74 5.63 -9.23
N LYS A 264 7.77 5.93 -10.11
CA LYS A 264 6.82 7.04 -9.97
C LYS A 264 5.47 6.62 -9.39
N VAL A 265 5.27 5.34 -9.18
CA VAL A 265 3.99 4.78 -8.70
C VAL A 265 3.80 5.10 -7.22
N VAL A 266 2.62 5.60 -6.88
CA VAL A 266 2.22 5.91 -5.50
C VAL A 266 1.04 5.01 -5.12
N PRO A 267 1.12 4.29 -3.99
CA PRO A 267 0.03 3.44 -3.56
C PRO A 267 -1.16 4.30 -3.12
N GLY A 268 -2.36 3.82 -3.41
CA GLY A 268 -3.58 4.31 -2.77
C GLY A 268 -3.80 3.71 -1.39
N ALA A 269 -4.66 4.33 -0.59
CA ALA A 269 -5.04 3.84 0.72
C ALA A 269 -5.58 2.39 0.72
N ILE A 270 -6.26 1.96 -0.36
CA ILE A 270 -6.71 0.57 -0.50
C ILE A 270 -5.54 -0.42 -0.54
N HIS A 271 -4.41 -0.03 -1.13
CA HIS A 271 -3.22 -0.86 -1.22
C HIS A 271 -2.46 -0.81 0.11
N GLU A 272 -2.30 0.39 0.69
CA GLU A 272 -1.66 0.57 2.00
C GLU A 272 -2.37 -0.23 3.11
N ALA A 273 -3.69 -0.40 3.00
CA ALA A 273 -4.50 -1.17 3.93
C ALA A 273 -4.43 -2.69 3.71
N HIS A 274 -3.68 -3.19 2.72
CA HIS A 274 -3.54 -4.62 2.46
C HIS A 274 -3.06 -5.37 3.72
N GLU A 275 -3.73 -6.49 4.01
CA GLU A 275 -3.66 -7.31 5.23
C GLU A 275 -4.07 -6.60 6.53
N GLY A 276 -4.67 -5.40 6.44
CA GLY A 276 -5.08 -4.59 7.58
C GLY A 276 -6.52 -4.07 7.49
N ILE A 277 -6.71 -2.84 7.97
CA ILE A 277 -8.00 -2.15 8.04
C ILE A 277 -7.97 -0.88 7.22
N LEU A 278 -8.93 -0.74 6.31
CA LEU A 278 -9.29 0.51 5.66
C LEU A 278 -10.48 1.14 6.40
N TYR A 279 -10.23 2.23 7.12
CA TYR A 279 -11.28 2.99 7.81
C TYR A 279 -11.75 4.19 6.99
N ILE A 280 -13.06 4.30 6.77
CA ILE A 280 -13.69 5.41 6.03
C ILE A 280 -14.80 6.00 6.90
N ASP A 281 -14.59 7.22 7.39
CA ASP A 281 -15.49 7.82 8.41
C ASP A 281 -16.87 8.17 7.84
N GLU A 282 -16.91 8.64 6.60
CA GLU A 282 -18.13 9.00 5.89
C GLU A 282 -18.12 8.35 4.50
N ILE A 283 -18.52 7.08 4.42
CA ILE A 283 -18.51 6.32 3.16
C ILE A 283 -19.38 6.97 2.06
N SER A 284 -20.42 7.72 2.47
CA SER A 284 -21.26 8.50 1.58
C SER A 284 -20.49 9.62 0.87
N ALA A 285 -19.45 10.19 1.50
CA ALA A 285 -18.64 11.27 0.95
C ALA A 285 -17.80 10.84 -0.26
N LEU A 286 -17.53 9.54 -0.43
CA LEU A 286 -16.79 9.00 -1.57
C LEU A 286 -17.51 9.19 -2.92
N GLY A 287 -18.83 9.45 -2.91
CA GLY A 287 -19.60 9.67 -4.13
C GLY A 287 -19.44 8.54 -5.16
N THR A 288 -18.91 8.87 -6.34
CA THR A 288 -18.71 7.91 -7.44
C THR A 288 -17.62 6.88 -7.16
N HIS A 289 -16.67 7.18 -6.27
CA HIS A 289 -15.54 6.31 -5.95
C HIS A 289 -15.93 5.06 -5.17
N GLN A 290 -17.16 5.01 -4.64
CA GLN A 290 -17.75 3.81 -4.03
C GLN A 290 -17.76 2.60 -5.00
N LYS A 291 -17.86 2.82 -6.31
CA LYS A 291 -17.79 1.74 -7.31
C LYS A 291 -16.41 1.09 -7.36
N HIS A 292 -15.36 1.91 -7.31
CA HIS A 292 -13.97 1.42 -7.31
C HIS A 292 -13.66 0.66 -6.02
N LEU A 293 -14.15 1.16 -4.88
CA LEU A 293 -14.06 0.45 -3.60
C LEU A 293 -14.75 -0.92 -3.66
N LEU A 294 -15.94 -1.01 -4.27
CA LEU A 294 -16.63 -2.28 -4.46
C LEU A 294 -15.80 -3.27 -5.30
N THR A 295 -15.20 -2.82 -6.40
CA THR A 295 -14.32 -3.66 -7.22
C THR A 295 -13.11 -4.16 -6.43
N ALA A 296 -12.42 -3.26 -5.71
CA ALA A 296 -11.30 -3.63 -4.85
C ALA A 296 -11.67 -4.69 -3.80
N MET A 297 -12.85 -4.55 -3.17
CA MET A 297 -13.38 -5.53 -2.20
C MET A 297 -13.79 -6.88 -2.82
N GLN A 298 -14.12 -6.90 -4.11
CA GLN A 298 -14.54 -8.13 -4.79
C GLN A 298 -13.35 -8.94 -5.28
N ASP A 299 -12.38 -8.23 -5.88
CA ASP A 299 -11.27 -8.86 -6.58
C ASP A 299 -10.07 -9.09 -5.65
N GLY A 300 -9.93 -8.27 -4.60
CA GLY A 300 -8.75 -8.27 -3.72
C GLY A 300 -7.50 -7.68 -4.37
N PHE A 301 -7.62 -7.20 -5.61
CA PHE A 301 -6.59 -6.47 -6.35
C PHE A 301 -7.23 -5.23 -6.99
N TYR A 302 -6.43 -4.18 -7.13
CA TYR A 302 -6.87 -2.98 -7.83
C TYR A 302 -5.70 -2.33 -8.58
N PRO A 303 -5.88 -1.90 -9.84
CA PRO A 303 -4.79 -1.32 -10.61
C PRO A 303 -4.51 0.14 -10.18
N ILE A 304 -3.23 0.51 -10.16
CA ILE A 304 -2.80 1.90 -9.99
C ILE A 304 -2.62 2.52 -11.37
N VAL A 305 -3.32 3.63 -11.63
CA VAL A 305 -3.30 4.35 -12.91
C VAL A 305 -2.99 5.83 -12.69
N GLY A 306 -2.32 6.45 -13.66
CA GLY A 306 -2.16 7.91 -13.67
C GLY A 306 -3.50 8.60 -13.91
N HIS A 307 -4.01 9.33 -12.92
CA HIS A 307 -5.34 9.94 -12.99
C HIS A 307 -5.37 11.28 -13.75
N ASN A 308 -4.22 11.95 -13.92
CA ASN A 308 -4.13 13.21 -14.64
C ASN A 308 -3.83 13.00 -16.13
N PRO A 309 -4.78 13.24 -17.06
CA PRO A 309 -4.58 12.97 -18.49
C PRO A 309 -3.48 13.81 -19.15
N SER A 310 -3.15 14.97 -18.55
CA SER A 310 -2.09 15.87 -19.03
C SER A 310 -0.71 15.49 -18.51
N SER A 311 -0.62 14.50 -17.63
CA SER A 311 0.64 14.04 -17.03
C SER A 311 1.28 12.92 -17.86
N SER A 312 2.61 12.89 -17.92
CA SER A 312 3.39 11.73 -18.38
C SER A 312 3.05 10.43 -17.63
N GLY A 313 2.50 10.53 -16.40
CA GLY A 313 2.04 9.39 -15.62
C GLY A 313 0.76 8.74 -16.14
N ALA A 314 -0.03 9.40 -16.99
CA ALA A 314 -1.30 8.87 -17.51
C ALA A 314 -1.14 7.59 -18.34
N ALA A 315 0.02 7.43 -18.98
CA ALA A 315 0.32 6.25 -19.78
C ALA A 315 0.71 5.04 -18.92
N VAL A 316 1.06 5.27 -17.64
CA VAL A 316 1.56 4.24 -16.73
C VAL A 316 0.38 3.59 -16.02
N ARG A 317 0.37 2.26 -16.04
CA ARG A 317 -0.63 1.44 -15.37
C ARG A 317 0.03 0.22 -14.75
N VAL A 318 -0.15 0.04 -13.44
CA VAL A 318 0.30 -1.15 -12.71
C VAL A 318 -0.93 -2.01 -12.47
N ASP A 319 -0.94 -3.19 -13.08
CA ASP A 319 -2.02 -4.16 -12.94
C ASP A 319 -1.81 -5.03 -11.68
N ASP A 320 -2.90 -5.60 -11.17
CA ASP A 320 -2.91 -6.63 -10.12
C ASP A 320 -2.18 -6.23 -8.81
N VAL A 321 -2.32 -4.98 -8.35
CA VAL A 321 -1.76 -4.56 -7.06
C VAL A 321 -2.65 -5.10 -5.93
N PRO A 322 -2.13 -5.89 -4.97
CA PRO A 322 -2.92 -6.43 -3.87
C PRO A 322 -3.56 -5.36 -2.99
N CYS A 323 -4.82 -5.59 -2.64
CA CYS A 323 -5.61 -4.76 -1.73
C CYS A 323 -6.61 -5.61 -0.92
N ASP A 324 -6.16 -6.74 -0.36
CA ASP A 324 -6.94 -7.53 0.61
C ASP A 324 -7.01 -6.83 1.97
N PHE A 325 -7.98 -5.92 2.16
CA PHE A 325 -8.20 -5.19 3.41
C PHE A 325 -9.57 -5.51 4.02
N ILE A 326 -9.67 -5.37 5.35
CA ILE A 326 -10.97 -5.33 6.03
C ILE A 326 -11.48 -3.89 5.98
N LEU A 327 -12.69 -3.71 5.45
CA LEU A 327 -13.31 -2.38 5.36
C LEU A 327 -14.04 -2.10 6.67
N PHE A 328 -13.69 -1.01 7.34
CA PHE A 328 -14.49 -0.39 8.38
C PHE A 328 -15.06 0.91 7.86
N ALA A 329 -16.29 0.84 7.36
CA ALA A 329 -17.03 2.01 6.91
C ALA A 329 -17.84 2.58 8.07
N ALA A 330 -17.91 3.90 8.16
CA ALA A 330 -18.78 4.60 9.08
C ALA A 330 -19.76 5.47 8.31
N CYS A 331 -20.96 5.62 8.89
CA CYS A 331 -22.01 6.42 8.30
C CYS A 331 -22.96 6.95 9.39
N ASN A 332 -23.48 8.16 9.18
CA ASN A 332 -24.62 8.67 9.92
C ASN A 332 -25.91 8.01 9.41
N LEU A 333 -26.95 8.01 10.24
CA LEU A 333 -28.25 7.42 9.88
C LEU A 333 -28.88 8.07 8.65
N GLU A 334 -28.76 9.39 8.54
CA GLU A 334 -29.34 10.19 7.44
C GLU A 334 -28.63 9.94 6.10
N ASP A 335 -27.34 9.61 6.15
CA ASP A 335 -26.50 9.39 4.97
C ASP A 335 -26.53 7.95 4.47
N LEU A 336 -27.19 7.04 5.19
CA LEU A 336 -27.23 5.61 4.86
C LEU A 336 -27.86 5.35 3.49
N LEU A 337 -28.81 6.19 3.06
CA LEU A 337 -29.45 6.12 1.75
C LEU A 337 -28.54 6.59 0.60
N LYS A 338 -27.45 7.31 0.90
CA LYS A 338 -26.48 7.80 -0.09
C LYS A 338 -25.40 6.76 -0.42
N ILE A 339 -25.35 5.65 0.32
CA ILE A 339 -24.45 4.54 0.01
C ILE A 339 -24.97 3.82 -1.24
N LEU A 340 -24.06 3.55 -2.18
CA LEU A 340 -24.33 2.80 -3.39
C LEU A 340 -24.97 1.44 -3.03
N PRO A 341 -26.19 1.12 -3.50
CA PRO A 341 -26.89 -0.08 -3.07
C PRO A 341 -26.11 -1.40 -3.30
N PRO A 342 -25.39 -1.58 -4.42
CA PRO A 342 -24.46 -2.70 -4.59
C PRO A 342 -23.40 -2.84 -3.49
N LEU A 343 -22.80 -1.73 -3.05
CA LEU A 343 -21.77 -1.71 -2.02
C LEU A 343 -22.35 -2.08 -0.65
N ARG A 344 -23.49 -1.45 -0.29
CA ARG A 344 -24.18 -1.77 0.97
C ARG A 344 -24.66 -3.22 1.01
N SER A 345 -25.19 -3.74 -0.11
CA SER A 345 -25.61 -5.15 -0.25
C SER A 345 -24.43 -6.10 -0.04
N ARG A 346 -23.25 -5.76 -0.59
CA ARG A 346 -22.02 -6.54 -0.38
C ARG A 346 -21.59 -6.57 1.09
N ILE A 347 -21.60 -5.42 1.77
CA ILE A 347 -21.25 -5.35 3.19
C ILE A 347 -22.27 -6.13 4.04
N ARG A 348 -23.56 -6.00 3.78
CA ARG A 348 -24.60 -6.72 4.53
C ARG A 348 -24.59 -8.23 4.28
N GLY A 349 -24.30 -8.67 3.05
CA GLY A 349 -24.33 -10.09 2.69
C GLY A 349 -23.07 -10.87 3.09
N TYR A 350 -21.92 -10.20 3.21
CA TYR A 350 -20.62 -10.83 3.49
C TYR A 350 -19.91 -10.21 4.69
N GLY A 351 -20.62 -9.43 5.49
CA GLY A 351 -20.08 -8.69 6.61
C GLY A 351 -21.17 -8.27 7.58
N TYR A 352 -20.94 -7.18 8.31
CA TYR A 352 -21.80 -6.77 9.41
C TYR A 352 -22.21 -5.31 9.27
N GLU A 353 -23.51 -5.05 9.43
CA GLU A 353 -24.05 -3.70 9.60
C GLU A 353 -24.40 -3.52 11.08
N VAL A 354 -23.66 -2.67 11.78
CA VAL A 354 -23.74 -2.51 13.23
C VAL A 354 -24.29 -1.13 13.55
N MET A 355 -25.41 -1.10 14.27
CA MET A 355 -25.96 0.14 14.81
C MET A 355 -25.33 0.44 16.16
N LEU A 356 -24.69 1.60 16.29
CA LEU A 356 -24.15 2.07 17.56
C LEU A 356 -25.24 2.74 18.40
N ASN A 357 -25.23 2.46 19.69
CA ASN A 357 -26.11 3.09 20.65
C ASN A 357 -25.76 4.57 20.83
N SER A 358 -26.75 5.43 20.95
CA SER A 358 -26.56 6.85 21.29
C SER A 358 -26.66 7.13 22.79
N TRP A 359 -27.17 6.16 23.56
CA TRP A 359 -27.33 6.22 25.01
C TRP A 359 -27.15 4.83 25.63
N MET A 360 -26.95 4.77 26.95
CA MET A 360 -26.97 3.54 27.74
C MET A 360 -27.73 3.74 29.04
N GLU A 361 -28.30 2.66 29.60
CA GLU A 361 -29.08 2.74 30.83
C GLU A 361 -28.26 3.26 32.01
N LYS A 362 -28.91 4.00 32.91
CA LYS A 362 -28.28 4.48 34.15
C LYS A 362 -28.15 3.35 35.16
N THR A 363 -27.01 2.67 35.13
CA THR A 363 -26.60 1.66 36.11
C THR A 363 -25.30 2.08 36.79
N THR A 364 -24.97 1.44 37.92
CA THR A 364 -23.69 1.67 38.62
C THR A 364 -22.50 1.25 37.76
N GLU A 365 -22.62 0.14 37.01
CA GLU A 365 -21.60 -0.32 36.06
C GLU A 365 -21.34 0.73 34.96
N ASN A 366 -22.40 1.26 34.36
CA ASN A 366 -22.31 2.25 33.29
C ASN A 366 -21.78 3.61 33.81
N ALA A 367 -22.14 4.01 35.03
CA ALA A 367 -21.55 5.18 35.67
C ALA A 367 -20.04 4.99 35.89
N ASN A 368 -19.60 3.83 36.37
CA ASN A 368 -18.19 3.52 36.53
C ASN A 368 -17.43 3.50 35.18
N ALA A 369 -18.07 3.01 34.11
CA ALA A 369 -17.50 3.06 32.77
C ALA A 369 -17.30 4.51 32.27
N LEU A 370 -18.24 5.42 32.56
CA LEU A 370 -18.08 6.83 32.24
C LEU A 370 -16.99 7.51 33.07
N VAL A 371 -16.82 7.15 34.34
CA VAL A 371 -15.72 7.66 35.16
C VAL A 371 -14.36 7.18 34.62
N ARG A 372 -14.27 5.93 34.16
CA ARG A 372 -13.09 5.45 33.42
C ARG A 372 -12.86 6.27 32.14
N PHE A 373 -13.91 6.56 31.37
CA PHE A 373 -13.81 7.42 30.20
C PHE A 373 -13.31 8.84 30.53
N MET A 374 -13.76 9.44 31.64
CA MET A 374 -13.25 10.74 32.10
C MET A 374 -11.75 10.67 32.39
N THR A 375 -11.33 9.60 33.05
CA THR A 375 -9.92 9.37 33.39
C THR A 375 -9.08 9.16 32.13
N GLN A 376 -9.55 8.32 31.20
CA GLN A 376 -8.92 8.10 29.90
C GLN A 376 -8.80 9.41 29.11
N THR A 377 -9.85 10.24 29.11
CA THR A 377 -9.83 11.54 28.41
C THR A 377 -8.76 12.47 28.96
N VAL A 378 -8.60 12.53 30.28
CA VAL A 378 -7.56 13.34 30.94
C VAL A 378 -6.16 12.81 30.60
N VAL A 379 -5.96 11.50 30.69
CA VAL A 379 -4.66 10.87 30.43
C VAL A 379 -4.26 10.99 28.95
N GLU A 380 -5.21 10.81 28.02
CA GLU A 380 -4.98 10.97 26.58
C GLU A 380 -4.69 12.42 26.19
N ASP A 381 -5.29 13.39 26.89
CA ASP A 381 -5.04 14.82 26.66
C ASP A 381 -3.67 15.25 27.21
N GLY A 382 -3.32 14.78 28.40
CA GLY A 382 -2.01 14.96 29.05
C GLY A 382 -1.68 16.40 29.49
N LYS A 383 -2.57 17.38 29.26
CA LYS A 383 -2.37 18.79 29.62
C LYS A 383 -3.29 19.28 30.72
N ILE A 384 -4.40 18.59 30.94
CA ILE A 384 -5.41 18.94 31.94
C ILE A 384 -5.23 18.14 33.24
N PRO A 385 -5.57 18.71 34.41
CA PRO A 385 -5.52 17.97 35.67
C PRO A 385 -6.65 16.93 35.78
N HIS A 386 -6.50 16.01 36.73
CA HIS A 386 -7.55 15.06 37.09
C HIS A 386 -8.79 15.75 37.69
N LEU A 387 -9.94 15.09 37.62
CA LEU A 387 -11.20 15.61 38.13
C LEU A 387 -11.35 15.24 39.60
N ALA A 388 -11.81 16.18 40.43
CA ALA A 388 -12.33 15.86 41.75
C ALA A 388 -13.60 14.99 41.64
N THR A 389 -13.88 14.18 42.66
CA THR A 389 -15.05 13.29 42.67
C THR A 389 -16.37 14.03 42.45
N GLU A 390 -16.51 15.21 43.04
CA GLU A 390 -17.68 16.10 42.86
C GLU A 390 -17.83 16.56 41.40
N SER A 391 -16.72 16.86 40.73
CA SER A 391 -16.69 17.25 39.31
C SER A 391 -17.07 16.08 38.42
N ALA A 392 -16.57 14.87 38.70
CA ALA A 392 -16.94 13.67 37.97
C ALA A 392 -18.45 13.39 38.11
N GLN A 393 -19.03 13.56 39.30
CA GLN A 393 -20.49 13.50 39.49
C GLN A 393 -21.23 14.55 38.67
N LYS A 394 -20.72 15.78 38.59
CA LYS A 394 -21.30 16.84 37.76
C LYS A 394 -21.29 16.46 36.27
N VAL A 395 -20.18 15.89 35.78
CA VAL A 395 -20.09 15.39 34.40
C VAL A 395 -21.10 14.25 34.17
N LEU A 396 -21.30 13.33 35.11
CA LEU A 396 -22.34 12.30 35.02
C LEU A 396 -23.76 12.88 34.95
N GLN A 397 -24.03 13.96 35.68
CA GLN A 397 -25.31 14.68 35.59
C GLN A 397 -25.48 15.36 34.22
N THR A 398 -24.41 15.92 33.66
CA THR A 398 -24.41 16.48 32.31
C THR A 398 -24.66 15.40 31.26
N ALA A 399 -24.04 14.23 31.38
CA ALA A 399 -24.27 13.09 30.49
C ALA A 399 -25.74 12.62 30.51
N GLN A 400 -26.41 12.66 31.66
CA GLN A 400 -27.86 12.38 31.78
C GLN A 400 -28.70 13.45 31.07
N ARG A 401 -28.39 14.74 31.30
CA ARG A 401 -29.08 15.86 30.64
C ARG A 401 -28.93 15.80 29.12
N MET A 402 -27.77 15.40 28.62
CA MET A 402 -27.53 15.21 27.19
C MET A 402 -28.36 14.07 26.62
N ALA A 403 -28.45 12.92 27.29
CA ALA A 403 -29.31 11.80 26.87
C ALA A 403 -30.78 12.24 26.77
N GLN A 404 -31.26 12.98 27.77
CA GLN A 404 -32.61 13.50 27.76
C GLN A 404 -32.85 14.52 26.63
N ARG A 405 -31.86 15.41 26.39
CA ARG A 405 -31.97 16.47 25.37
C ARG A 405 -31.94 15.93 23.95
N PHE A 406 -31.01 15.02 23.64
CA PHE A 406 -30.78 14.52 22.28
C PHE A 406 -31.61 13.30 21.94
N ASP A 407 -31.78 12.37 22.90
CA ASP A 407 -32.39 11.06 22.67
C ASP A 407 -33.76 10.92 23.38
N GLY A 408 -34.14 11.88 24.24
CA GLY A 408 -35.44 11.87 24.95
C GLY A 408 -35.48 10.98 26.20
N GLU A 409 -34.37 10.34 26.54
CA GLU A 409 -34.28 9.33 27.59
C GLU A 409 -33.93 9.91 28.96
N ARG A 410 -34.71 9.59 30.00
CA ARG A 410 -34.55 10.18 31.35
C ARG A 410 -33.66 9.37 32.30
N ASN A 411 -33.61 8.05 32.14
CA ASN A 411 -32.83 7.14 32.99
C ASN A 411 -31.64 6.55 32.23
N ALA A 412 -30.94 7.41 31.49
CA ALA A 412 -29.85 7.02 30.62
C ALA A 412 -28.68 8.00 30.70
N PHE A 413 -27.50 7.53 30.30
CA PHE A 413 -26.35 8.37 30.00
C PHE A 413 -26.15 8.44 28.48
N THR A 414 -25.69 9.60 28.00
CA THR A 414 -25.35 9.74 26.58
C THR A 414 -24.08 8.95 26.23
N LEU A 415 -24.05 8.42 25.00
CA LEU A 415 -22.85 7.85 24.37
C LEU A 415 -22.28 8.77 23.30
N ARG A 416 -22.70 10.04 23.24
CA ARG A 416 -22.05 11.09 22.44
C ARG A 416 -20.77 11.56 23.13
N LEU A 417 -19.86 10.62 23.33
CA LEU A 417 -18.66 10.77 24.16
C LEU A 417 -17.69 11.82 23.61
N ARG A 418 -17.72 12.10 22.30
CA ARG A 418 -16.93 13.22 21.74
C ARG A 418 -17.34 14.58 22.30
N GLU A 419 -18.64 14.82 22.45
CA GLU A 419 -19.18 16.07 23.01
C GLU A 419 -18.89 16.14 24.53
N LEU A 420 -19.13 15.02 25.24
CA LEU A 420 -18.83 14.93 26.67
C LEU A 420 -17.33 15.11 26.97
N GLY A 421 -16.46 14.51 26.15
CA GLY A 421 -15.01 14.67 26.22
C GLY A 421 -14.58 16.11 25.91
N GLY A 422 -15.24 16.78 24.97
CA GLY A 422 -15.03 18.21 24.72
C GLY A 422 -15.30 19.07 25.96
N LEU A 423 -16.41 18.79 26.67
CA LEU A 423 -16.75 19.46 27.92
C LEU A 423 -15.70 19.22 29.02
N ILE A 424 -15.18 17.99 29.13
CA ILE A 424 -14.12 17.65 30.09
C ILE A 424 -12.85 18.43 29.79
N ARG A 425 -12.43 18.51 28.52
CA ARG A 425 -11.23 19.27 28.12
C ARG A 425 -11.39 20.76 28.41
N ILE A 426 -12.52 21.36 28.08
CA ILE A 426 -12.79 22.77 28.39
C ILE A 426 -12.75 23.02 29.91
N ALA A 427 -13.35 22.14 30.71
CA ALA A 427 -13.28 22.26 32.17
C ALA A 427 -11.84 22.12 32.70
N GLY A 428 -11.05 21.23 32.09
CA GLY A 428 -9.63 21.08 32.34
C GLY A 428 -8.81 22.32 32.00
N ASP A 429 -9.04 22.92 30.83
CA ASP A 429 -8.38 24.14 30.39
C ASP A 429 -8.66 25.32 31.34
N LEU A 430 -9.91 25.43 31.82
CA LEU A 430 -10.29 26.44 32.83
C LEU A 430 -9.54 26.21 34.15
N ALA A 431 -9.41 24.95 34.58
CA ALA A 431 -8.65 24.61 35.78
C ALA A 431 -7.16 24.98 35.63
N VAL A 432 -6.56 24.71 34.47
CA VAL A 432 -5.17 25.07 34.16
C VAL A 432 -4.99 26.60 34.16
N GLN A 433 -5.92 27.34 33.57
CA GLN A 433 -5.90 28.81 33.57
C GLN A 433 -5.90 29.39 34.99
N GLU A 434 -6.64 28.76 35.90
CA GLU A 434 -6.76 29.17 37.31
C GLU A 434 -5.68 28.55 38.20
N ARG A 435 -4.77 27.75 37.62
CA ARG A 435 -3.70 27.04 38.33
C ARG A 435 -4.23 26.12 39.44
N ALA A 436 -5.41 25.55 39.23
CA ALA A 436 -5.99 24.56 40.13
C ALA A 436 -5.32 23.20 39.94
N GLU A 437 -5.08 22.47 41.05
CA GLU A 437 -4.48 21.13 41.01
C GLU A 437 -5.45 20.07 40.49
N LEU A 438 -6.75 20.28 40.67
CA LEU A 438 -7.83 19.41 40.21
C LEU A 438 -8.90 20.23 39.48
N VAL A 439 -9.62 19.59 38.57
CA VAL A 439 -10.83 20.17 38.00
C VAL A 439 -11.92 20.17 39.07
N LEU A 440 -12.35 21.35 39.50
CA LEU A 440 -13.42 21.59 40.47
C LEU A 440 -14.81 21.72 39.79
N PRO A 441 -15.92 21.56 40.54
CA PRO A 441 -17.27 21.61 39.98
C PRO A 441 -17.59 22.92 39.24
N GLU A 442 -17.05 24.04 39.71
CA GLU A 442 -17.22 25.38 39.11
C GLU A 442 -16.68 25.44 37.68
N HIS A 443 -15.56 24.75 37.40
CA HIS A 443 -14.99 24.68 36.06
C HIS A 443 -15.92 23.90 35.11
N VAL A 444 -16.55 22.83 35.58
CA VAL A 444 -17.49 22.01 34.79
C VAL A 444 -18.76 22.81 34.44
N GLU A 445 -19.28 23.60 35.39
CA GLU A 445 -20.44 24.46 35.17
C GLU A 445 -20.16 25.58 34.15
N ARG A 446 -18.98 26.19 34.25
CA ARG A 446 -18.54 27.19 33.28
C ARG A 446 -18.30 26.58 31.90
N ALA A 447 -17.68 25.41 31.83
CA ALA A 447 -17.50 24.68 30.58
C ALA A 447 -18.83 24.37 29.91
N GLU A 448 -19.83 23.90 30.68
CA GLU A 448 -21.17 23.66 30.15
C GLU A 448 -21.82 24.93 29.57
N THR A 449 -21.66 26.06 30.25
CA THR A 449 -22.19 27.36 29.79
C THR A 449 -21.53 27.79 28.49
N LEU A 450 -20.20 27.63 28.38
CA LEU A 450 -19.43 27.92 27.16
C LEU A 450 -19.82 27.01 25.99
N SER A 451 -19.98 25.70 26.23
CA SER A 451 -20.39 24.75 25.19
C SER A 451 -21.78 25.07 24.64
N ARG A 452 -22.72 25.53 25.47
CA ARG A 452 -24.06 25.96 25.03
C ARG A 452 -24.05 27.25 24.22
N GLY A 453 -23.15 28.19 24.52
CA GLY A 453 -23.04 29.46 23.81
C GLY A 453 -22.73 29.29 22.32
N ILE A 454 -21.90 28.31 21.97
CA ILE A 454 -21.53 28.00 20.57
C ILE A 454 -22.70 27.36 19.79
N GLU A 455 -23.57 26.60 20.47
CA GLU A 455 -24.73 25.97 19.82
C GLU A 455 -25.82 26.97 19.44
N MET A 456 -25.97 28.08 20.17
CA MET A 456 -27.01 29.08 19.89
C MET A 456 -26.73 29.90 18.63
N ASP A 457 -25.46 30.08 18.23
CA ASP A 457 -25.09 30.79 17.00
C ASP A 457 -25.18 29.89 15.74
N GLY A 458 -25.32 28.57 15.91
CA GLY A 458 -25.42 27.59 14.82
C GLY A 458 -26.84 27.16 14.44
N SER A 459 -27.87 27.54 15.20
CA SER A 459 -29.25 27.07 15.00
C SER A 459 -30.24 28.21 14.76
N HIS A 460 -30.15 28.84 13.59
CA HIS A 460 -31.28 29.57 12.99
C HIS A 460 -31.69 28.90 11.69
N LEU A 461 -32.49 27.83 11.80
CA LEU A 461 -33.46 27.41 10.78
C LEU A 461 -34.71 26.92 11.53
N PRO A 462 -35.88 27.51 11.30
CA PRO A 462 -37.08 27.22 12.08
C PRO A 462 -37.61 25.82 11.77
N SER A 463 -38.06 25.17 12.83
CA SER A 463 -38.74 23.88 12.86
C SER A 463 -39.93 23.81 11.90
N ALA A 464 -39.90 22.83 10.99
CA ALA A 464 -41.10 22.28 10.37
C ALA A 464 -41.04 20.74 10.43
N THR A 465 -42.02 20.16 11.14
CA THR A 465 -42.44 18.75 11.10
C THR A 465 -41.40 17.68 11.51
N ARG A 466 -41.22 17.52 12.82
CA ARG A 466 -40.84 16.22 13.41
C ARG A 466 -42.11 15.38 13.56
N GLU A 467 -42.43 14.58 12.56
CA GLU A 467 -43.32 13.43 12.75
C GLU A 467 -42.57 12.33 13.51
N GLN A 468 -43.29 11.74 14.45
CA GLN A 468 -42.84 10.73 15.38
C GLN A 468 -42.39 9.46 14.65
N LEU A 469 -41.09 9.19 14.64
CA LEU A 469 -40.58 7.83 14.53
C LEU A 469 -40.26 7.35 15.94
N SER A 470 -41.31 6.91 16.63
CA SER A 470 -41.20 6.17 17.88
C SER A 470 -40.32 4.95 17.68
N SER A 471 -39.37 4.75 18.59
CA SER A 471 -38.74 3.49 18.91
C SER A 471 -39.80 2.39 19.06
N LYS A 472 -40.08 1.69 17.97
CA LYS A 472 -40.71 0.37 18.02
C LYS A 472 -39.58 -0.64 17.96
N ASN A 473 -39.58 -1.53 18.96
CA ASN A 473 -38.91 -2.82 18.98
C ASN A 473 -38.49 -3.27 17.57
N TYR A 474 -37.20 -3.16 17.25
CA TYR A 474 -36.62 -4.09 16.30
C TYR A 474 -36.54 -5.41 17.03
N GLY A 475 -37.63 -6.17 16.90
CA GLY A 475 -37.69 -7.55 17.35
C GLY A 475 -36.59 -8.36 16.68
N ASP A 476 -36.17 -9.38 17.41
CA ASP A 476 -35.49 -10.56 16.91
C ASP A 476 -36.05 -11.03 15.56
N TYR A 477 -35.23 -11.84 14.86
CA TYR A 477 -35.35 -12.38 13.50
C TYR A 477 -34.61 -11.56 12.43
N PHE A 478 -33.50 -12.09 11.93
CA PHE A 478 -33.44 -12.83 10.66
C PHE A 478 -32.16 -13.70 10.64
N PHE A 479 -32.30 -14.91 10.08
CA PHE A 479 -31.29 -15.97 10.00
C PHE A 479 -30.00 -15.56 9.28
#